data_AF-A0A7S0FFJ8-F1
#
_entry.id   AF-A0A7S0FFJ8-F1
#
_cell.length_a   1.000
_cell.length_b   1.000
_cell.length_c   1.000
_cell.angle_alpha   90.00
_cell.angle_beta   90.00
_cell.angle_gamma   90.00
#
_symmetry.space_group_name_H-M   'P 1'
#
loop_
_entity.id
_entity.type
_entity.pdbx_description
1 polymer ?
#
loop_
_entity_poly.entity_id
_entity_poly.type
_entity_poly.pdbx_seq_one_letter_code
_entity_poly.pdbx_strand_id
1 'polypeptide(L)'
;MATRERSRSPRGDAYHSPSALPLADFLFEKGILDDRSVEFLKKSPRKLAEEVLLSLSPEVRNPSAFVTRKLAPRGSPGEGPGGEGLPTLSCPPFGTSGALLQAWMGPMVHAPSDIIIVHCNGMPRPLAWRSQGEAVAELVGWGVLDEGSAEFLGRVPDDIAKEIVSALGPEVRNPSAFVTRKVKAALQSEFPFKLTEVGLQQPQGSQDSPVVNVYHAGTRVPVPWHSKAQAMEALVQRGILDQRSADFLVKIPDRAAREIVASLGPDVRNPSAFVTRKLRELRVDFASSHRAETAMAAPMPCVEQFLVHRNGAPVSLPWVSKEQAVECLVSWGVLDEGSADFLLKAPEQEAKQIISSLGPDVRNPSAFVTRKLKELMMEGTISPDALTPTPVSVIPIHFNGAMLTLQWFSKEQALGDLVRSGVLDEGSADFLMKAPEQDAKDIVASLGPDVRNPSAFVTRKMKELRYGGQQPEHGKSLASLQTLVVHHNGVPMTLDWFSAEQAIGQLASRGVLDEGS
;
A
#
# COMPACT_ATOMS: atom_id res chain seq x y z
N MET A 1 46.89 -10.09 29.63
CA MET A 1 45.79 -9.16 29.25
C MET A 1 44.48 -9.76 29.74
N ALA A 2 43.91 -9.18 30.80
CA ALA A 2 42.72 -9.71 31.46
C ALA A 2 41.44 -9.15 30.82
N THR A 3 40.55 -10.04 30.38
CA THR A 3 39.24 -9.71 29.81
C THR A 3 38.24 -9.37 30.90
N ARG A 4 37.78 -8.12 30.94
CA ARG A 4 36.70 -7.64 31.81
C ARG A 4 35.36 -8.21 31.34
N GLU A 5 34.80 -9.14 32.10
CA GLU A 5 33.41 -9.57 31.99
C GLU A 5 32.49 -8.45 32.48
N ARG A 6 31.51 -8.06 31.64
CA ARG A 6 30.47 -7.10 32.01
C ARG A 6 29.30 -7.86 32.64
N SER A 7 29.20 -7.79 33.96
CA SER A 7 28.04 -8.25 34.73
C SER A 7 26.77 -7.51 34.27
N ARG A 8 25.79 -8.26 33.78
CA ARG A 8 24.42 -7.77 33.58
C ARG A 8 23.66 -7.94 34.89
N SER A 9 23.23 -6.84 35.48
CA SER A 9 22.38 -6.84 36.67
C SER A 9 21.02 -7.49 36.39
N PRO A 10 20.45 -8.25 37.34
CA PRO A 10 19.11 -8.81 37.20
C PRO A 10 18.08 -7.67 37.14
N ARG A 11 17.21 -7.67 36.13
CA ARG A 11 15.98 -6.86 36.15
C ARG A 11 15.13 -7.39 37.29
N GLY A 12 15.00 -6.60 38.36
CA GLY A 12 14.13 -6.93 39.48
C GLY A 12 12.68 -7.03 39.01
N ASP A 13 12.05 -8.16 39.30
CA ASP A 13 10.61 -8.34 39.26
C ASP A 13 9.99 -7.36 40.24
N ALA A 14 9.57 -6.20 39.73
CA ALA A 14 8.79 -5.25 40.49
C ALA A 14 7.44 -5.92 40.78
N TYR A 15 7.20 -6.27 42.05
CA TYR A 15 5.92 -6.72 42.55
C TYR A 15 4.80 -5.83 42.01
N HIS A 16 4.01 -6.38 41.08
CA HIS A 16 2.84 -5.70 40.52
C HIS A 16 1.88 -5.38 41.67
N SER A 17 1.84 -4.10 42.05
CA SER A 17 0.78 -3.62 42.93
C SER A 17 -0.55 -3.85 42.20
N PRO A 18 -1.57 -4.39 42.89
CA PRO A 18 -2.87 -4.67 42.27
C PRO A 18 -3.40 -3.37 41.66
N SER A 19 -3.65 -3.38 40.36
CA SER A 19 -4.04 -2.16 39.66
C SER A 19 -5.40 -1.69 40.13
N ALA A 20 -5.60 -0.38 40.13
CA ALA A 20 -6.87 0.23 40.52
C ALA A 20 -8.03 -0.08 39.55
N LEU A 21 -7.73 -0.59 38.35
CA LEU A 21 -8.69 -0.84 37.27
C LEU A 21 -8.35 -2.19 36.58
N PRO A 22 -8.65 -3.33 37.21
CA PRO A 22 -8.28 -4.65 36.69
C PRO A 22 -8.87 -4.93 35.30
N LEU A 23 -10.05 -4.36 35.00
CA LEU A 23 -10.68 -4.48 33.68
C LEU A 23 -9.88 -3.78 32.58
N ALA A 24 -9.26 -2.63 32.86
CA ALA A 24 -8.47 -1.90 31.87
C ALA A 24 -7.20 -2.68 31.49
N ASP A 25 -6.53 -3.29 32.47
CA ASP A 25 -5.36 -4.12 32.21
C ASP A 25 -5.73 -5.41 31.46
N PHE A 26 -6.87 -6.04 31.79
CA PHE A 26 -7.37 -7.20 31.04
C PHE A 26 -7.62 -6.86 29.56
N LEU A 27 -8.26 -5.72 29.28
CA LEU A 27 -8.52 -5.31 27.89
C LEU A 27 -7.24 -4.96 27.13
N PHE A 28 -6.22 -4.44 27.81
CA PHE A 28 -4.89 -4.22 27.24
C PHE A 28 -4.15 -5.51 26.95
N GLU A 29 -4.16 -6.46 27.89
CA GLU A 29 -3.56 -7.79 27.69
C GLU A 29 -4.21 -8.54 26.51
N LYS A 30 -5.51 -8.31 26.26
CA LYS A 30 -6.22 -8.83 25.09
C LYS A 30 -5.99 -8.04 23.80
N GLY A 31 -5.19 -6.97 23.82
CA GLY A 31 -4.93 -6.12 22.65
C GLY A 31 -6.13 -5.32 22.17
N ILE A 32 -7.17 -5.17 23.01
CA ILE A 32 -8.39 -4.41 22.69
C ILE A 32 -8.17 -2.91 22.94
N LEU A 33 -7.43 -2.57 24.00
CA LEU A 33 -6.98 -1.22 24.31
C LEU A 33 -5.48 -1.08 24.07
N ASP A 34 -5.05 0.09 23.62
CA ASP A 34 -3.63 0.45 23.50
C ASP A 34 -3.06 1.02 24.81
N ASP A 35 -1.74 1.13 24.91
CA ASP A 35 -1.05 1.69 26.09
C ASP A 35 -1.59 3.08 26.47
N ARG A 36 -1.85 3.92 25.46
CA ARG A 36 -2.24 5.32 25.66
C ARG A 36 -3.64 5.44 26.25
N SER A 37 -4.61 4.68 25.76
CA SER A 37 -5.98 4.66 26.28
C SER A 37 -6.04 4.10 27.71
N VAL A 38 -5.20 3.10 28.03
CA VAL A 38 -5.05 2.62 29.42
C VAL A 38 -4.44 3.68 30.32
N GLU A 39 -3.43 4.43 29.86
CA GLU A 39 -2.91 5.57 30.63
C GLU A 39 -3.99 6.62 30.90
N PHE A 40 -4.85 6.94 29.92
CA PHE A 40 -5.96 7.87 30.13
C PHE A 40 -6.95 7.35 31.17
N LEU A 41 -7.27 6.06 31.15
CA LEU A 41 -8.12 5.42 32.17
C LEU A 41 -7.49 5.50 33.56
N LYS A 42 -6.18 5.22 33.68
CA LYS A 42 -5.43 5.28 34.95
C LYS A 42 -5.29 6.70 35.51
N LYS A 43 -5.25 7.71 34.63
CA LYS A 43 -5.20 9.14 35.01
C LYS A 43 -6.57 9.74 35.33
N SER A 44 -7.66 9.10 34.90
CA SER A 44 -9.02 9.60 35.07
C SER A 44 -9.61 9.23 36.44
N PRO A 45 -10.56 10.01 36.98
CA PRO A 45 -11.30 9.62 38.18
C PRO A 45 -11.95 8.26 38.00
N ARG A 46 -11.80 7.36 38.99
CA ARG A 46 -12.21 5.95 38.90
C ARG A 46 -13.65 5.76 38.39
N LYS A 47 -14.61 6.55 38.88
CA LYS A 47 -16.02 6.48 38.47
C LYS A 47 -16.21 6.78 36.98
N LEU A 48 -15.49 7.78 36.45
CA LEU A 48 -15.53 8.15 35.04
C LEU A 48 -14.89 7.06 34.16
N ALA A 49 -13.77 6.51 34.61
CA ALA A 49 -13.11 5.41 33.91
C ALA A 49 -14.01 4.16 33.84
N GLU A 50 -14.68 3.81 34.94
CA GLU A 50 -15.66 2.70 35.00
C GLU A 50 -16.86 2.95 34.08
N GLU A 51 -17.42 4.17 34.07
CA GLU A 51 -18.52 4.54 33.16
C GLU A 51 -18.12 4.42 31.69
N VAL A 52 -16.93 4.92 31.33
CA VAL A 52 -16.43 4.84 29.95
C VAL A 52 -16.20 3.37 29.54
N LEU A 53 -15.63 2.55 30.42
CA LEU A 53 -15.44 1.11 30.16
C LEU A 53 -16.78 0.37 30.02
N LEU A 54 -17.79 0.68 30.83
CA LEU A 54 -19.12 0.10 30.72
C LEU A 54 -19.87 0.53 29.46
N SER A 55 -19.50 1.67 28.87
CA SER A 55 -20.07 2.16 27.62
C SER A 55 -19.44 1.56 26.35
N LEU A 56 -18.43 0.69 26.49
CA LEU A 56 -17.86 -0.06 25.38
C LEU A 56 -18.83 -1.17 24.95
N SER A 57 -19.63 -0.90 23.92
CA SER A 57 -20.46 -1.91 23.26
C SER A 57 -19.64 -2.70 22.22
N PRO A 58 -20.05 -3.94 21.87
CA PRO A 58 -19.43 -4.71 20.79
C PRO A 58 -19.49 -4.03 19.41
N GLU A 59 -20.28 -2.96 19.26
CA GLU A 59 -20.37 -2.18 18.02
C GLU A 59 -19.23 -1.15 17.86
N VAL A 60 -18.47 -0.88 18.93
CA VAL A 60 -17.36 0.08 18.90
C VAL A 60 -16.17 -0.52 18.13
N ARG A 61 -16.03 -0.15 16.85
CA ARG A 61 -14.95 -0.64 15.97
C ARG A 61 -13.53 -0.34 16.45
N ASN A 62 -13.32 0.73 17.22
CA ASN A 62 -12.02 1.10 17.78
C ASN A 62 -12.17 1.56 19.24
N PRO A 63 -12.05 0.61 20.20
CA PRO A 63 -12.21 0.89 21.63
C PRO A 63 -11.21 1.91 22.17
N SER A 64 -9.93 1.84 21.76
CA SER A 64 -8.87 2.78 22.20
C SER A 64 -9.18 4.24 21.85
N ALA A 65 -9.67 4.47 20.63
CA ALA A 65 -10.06 5.81 20.18
C ALA A 65 -11.29 6.33 20.91
N PHE A 66 -12.27 5.45 21.20
CA PHE A 66 -13.45 5.79 21.95
C PHE A 66 -13.12 6.22 23.39
N VAL A 67 -12.30 5.43 24.09
CA VAL A 67 -11.82 5.74 25.44
C VAL A 67 -11.08 7.08 25.46
N THR A 68 -10.14 7.27 24.54
CA THR A 68 -9.35 8.51 24.44
C THR A 68 -10.24 9.72 24.18
N ARG A 69 -11.24 9.61 23.29
CA ARG A 69 -12.17 10.70 22.97
C ARG A 69 -13.10 11.06 24.14
N LYS A 70 -13.54 10.07 24.92
CA LYS A 70 -14.41 10.28 26.08
C LYS A 70 -13.67 10.90 27.27
N LEU A 71 -12.41 10.55 27.45
CA LEU A 71 -11.57 11.00 28.56
C LEU A 71 -10.67 12.19 28.22
N ALA A 72 -10.56 12.56 26.94
CA ALA A 72 -9.87 13.77 26.52
C ALA A 72 -10.44 14.96 27.32
N PRO A 73 -9.58 15.84 27.87
CA PRO A 73 -10.03 17.04 28.56
C PRO A 73 -10.97 17.78 27.62
N ARG A 74 -12.27 17.81 27.95
CA ARG A 74 -13.21 18.70 27.30
C ARG A 74 -12.71 20.09 27.65
N GLY A 75 -11.91 20.69 26.75
CA GLY A 75 -11.51 22.07 26.85
C GLY A 75 -12.78 22.86 27.15
N SER A 76 -12.78 23.53 28.30
CA SER A 76 -13.92 24.32 28.75
C SER A 76 -14.40 25.14 27.55
N PRO A 77 -15.65 24.95 27.07
CA PRO A 77 -16.18 25.83 26.05
C PRO A 77 -16.06 27.25 26.60
N GLY A 78 -15.32 28.09 25.89
CA GLY A 78 -15.08 29.46 26.30
C GLY A 78 -16.41 30.14 26.61
N GLU A 79 -16.50 30.71 27.80
CA GLU A 79 -17.50 31.71 28.18
C GLU A 79 -17.49 32.83 27.14
N GLY A 80 -18.43 32.76 26.20
CA GLY A 80 -18.84 33.92 25.42
C GLY A 80 -19.73 34.81 26.29
N PRO A 81 -19.51 36.13 26.31
CA PRO A 81 -20.31 37.03 27.11
C PRO A 81 -21.64 37.35 26.41
N GLY A 82 -22.74 37.28 27.18
CA GLY A 82 -23.92 38.11 26.97
C GLY A 82 -24.97 37.61 25.98
N GLY A 83 -26.13 37.22 26.50
CA GLY A 83 -27.31 36.93 25.67
C GLY A 83 -28.57 36.59 26.46
N GLU A 84 -28.87 37.33 27.53
CA GLU A 84 -30.24 37.38 28.08
C GLU A 84 -31.00 38.54 27.43
N GLY A 85 -32.25 38.30 27.00
CA GLY A 85 -33.15 39.37 26.58
C GLY A 85 -34.37 38.94 25.76
N LEU A 86 -35.45 38.61 26.47
CA LEU A 86 -36.84 38.69 25.97
C LEU A 86 -37.23 40.17 25.68
N PRO A 87 -38.25 40.44 24.84
CA PRO A 87 -38.55 41.78 24.35
C PRO A 87 -39.59 42.49 25.25
N THR A 88 -39.45 43.81 25.44
CA THR A 88 -40.42 44.86 25.03
C THR A 88 -40.31 46.17 25.82
N LEU A 89 -40.38 47.26 25.03
CA LEU A 89 -40.88 48.62 25.32
C LEU A 89 -39.98 49.73 25.94
N SER A 90 -40.05 50.86 25.21
CA SER A 90 -39.98 52.28 25.61
C SER A 90 -38.66 53.06 25.41
N CYS A 91 -38.80 54.18 24.68
CA CYS A 91 -37.83 55.25 24.39
C CYS A 91 -37.93 56.39 25.45
N PRO A 92 -37.29 57.58 25.27
CA PRO A 92 -35.87 57.99 25.42
C PRO A 92 -35.79 59.21 26.41
N PRO A 93 -34.95 60.29 26.30
CA PRO A 93 -33.61 60.54 25.74
C PRO A 93 -32.63 61.28 26.72
N PHE A 94 -31.43 61.62 26.21
CA PHE A 94 -30.45 62.68 26.59
C PHE A 94 -29.07 62.23 27.10
N GLY A 95 -28.01 62.79 26.49
CA GLY A 95 -26.73 63.02 27.17
C GLY A 95 -25.42 62.82 26.39
N THR A 96 -25.15 63.69 25.42
CA THR A 96 -23.84 64.36 25.14
C THR A 96 -22.47 63.69 25.44
N SER A 97 -21.68 63.59 24.36
CA SER A 97 -20.30 64.11 24.18
C SER A 97 -19.04 63.29 24.56
N GLY A 98 -18.17 63.13 23.54
CA GLY A 98 -16.71 62.92 23.61
C GLY A 98 -16.29 61.46 23.39
N ALA A 99 -15.40 61.03 22.49
CA ALA A 99 -14.40 61.65 21.60
C ALA A 99 -14.15 60.65 20.44
N LEU A 100 -14.13 61.01 19.15
CA LEU A 100 -13.03 61.60 18.37
C LEU A 100 -11.66 60.89 18.46
N LEU A 101 -11.46 59.85 17.63
CA LEU A 101 -10.35 59.68 16.65
C LEU A 101 -10.14 58.19 16.25
N GLN A 102 -10.83 57.72 15.21
CA GLN A 102 -10.34 56.70 14.25
C GLN A 102 -11.42 56.47 13.18
N ALA A 103 -11.44 57.32 12.14
CA ALA A 103 -12.43 57.21 11.07
C ALA A 103 -11.82 57.57 9.71
N TRP A 104 -10.77 56.85 9.29
CA TRP A 104 -10.18 56.96 7.94
C TRP A 104 -9.75 55.59 7.40
N MET A 105 -10.60 54.56 7.56
CA MET A 105 -10.55 53.38 6.69
C MET A 105 -11.96 53.21 6.13
N GLY A 106 -12.12 53.54 4.85
CA GLY A 106 -13.38 53.37 4.13
C GLY A 106 -13.86 51.91 4.22
N PRO A 107 -15.16 51.64 4.06
CA PRO A 107 -15.69 50.29 4.06
C PRO A 107 -14.97 49.52 2.95
N MET A 108 -14.03 48.64 3.32
CA MET A 108 -13.53 47.64 2.41
C MET A 108 -14.74 46.81 2.02
N VAL A 109 -15.25 47.03 0.82
CA VAL A 109 -16.26 46.20 0.19
C VAL A 109 -15.65 44.80 0.14
N HIS A 110 -15.99 43.97 1.12
CA HIS A 110 -15.56 42.58 1.15
C HIS A 110 -16.19 41.93 -0.07
N ALA A 111 -15.35 41.39 -0.94
CA ALA A 111 -15.81 40.64 -2.10
C ALA A 111 -16.84 39.58 -1.63
N PRO A 112 -17.91 39.32 -2.42
CA PRO A 112 -18.89 38.33 -2.06
C PRO A 112 -18.18 37.00 -1.81
N SER A 113 -18.29 36.48 -0.59
CA SER A 113 -17.73 35.18 -0.23
C SER A 113 -18.53 34.08 -0.93
N ASP A 114 -17.84 33.20 -1.64
CA ASP A 114 -18.49 32.06 -2.26
C ASP A 114 -19.01 31.10 -1.19
N ILE A 115 -20.29 30.76 -1.25
CA ILE A 115 -20.93 29.85 -0.29
C ILE A 115 -21.00 28.47 -0.94
N ILE A 116 -20.37 27.49 -0.30
CA ILE A 116 -20.36 26.08 -0.72
C ILE A 116 -21.28 25.28 0.20
N ILE A 117 -22.12 24.42 -0.35
CA ILE A 117 -23.00 23.56 0.46
C ILE A 117 -22.30 22.22 0.71
N VAL A 118 -21.91 21.96 1.95
CA VAL A 118 -21.24 20.71 2.36
C VAL A 118 -22.20 19.87 3.21
N HIS A 119 -22.25 18.56 2.98
CA HIS A 119 -23.13 17.67 3.74
C HIS A 119 -22.39 17.07 4.94
N CYS A 120 -22.83 17.41 6.16
CA CYS A 120 -22.31 16.87 7.41
C CYS A 120 -23.35 15.96 8.05
N ASN A 121 -23.06 14.66 8.16
CA ASN A 121 -23.98 13.66 8.71
C ASN A 121 -25.37 13.68 8.02
N GLY A 122 -25.37 13.85 6.70
CA GLY A 122 -26.59 13.93 5.89
C GLY A 122 -27.31 15.28 5.91
N MET A 123 -26.86 16.26 6.71
CA MET A 123 -27.45 17.60 6.76
C MET A 123 -26.62 18.60 5.93
N PRO A 124 -27.22 19.34 4.99
CA PRO A 124 -26.52 20.39 4.24
C PRO A 124 -26.17 21.55 5.18
N ARG A 125 -24.91 22.00 5.11
CA ARG A 125 -24.40 23.17 5.85
C ARG A 125 -23.72 24.13 4.88
N PRO A 126 -24.07 25.43 4.91
CA PRO A 126 -23.37 26.43 4.11
C PRO A 126 -22.00 26.74 4.72
N LEU A 127 -20.95 26.59 3.92
CA LEU A 127 -19.57 26.93 4.24
C LEU A 127 -19.19 28.20 3.48
N ALA A 128 -18.82 29.26 4.19
CA ALA A 128 -18.36 30.50 3.56
C ALA A 128 -16.87 30.41 3.23
N TRP A 129 -16.53 30.32 1.94
CA TRP A 129 -15.14 30.18 1.51
C TRP A 129 -14.44 31.55 1.45
N ARG A 130 -13.89 31.98 2.58
CA ARG A 130 -13.10 33.22 2.70
C ARG A 130 -11.62 33.01 2.41
N SER A 131 -11.09 31.90 2.92
CA SER A 131 -9.74 31.40 2.67
C SER A 131 -9.69 29.89 2.90
N GLN A 132 -8.78 29.19 2.24
CA GLN A 132 -8.52 27.76 2.45
C GLN A 132 -8.37 27.42 3.94
N GLY A 133 -7.55 28.18 4.68
CA GLY A 133 -7.27 27.89 6.09
C GLY A 133 -8.50 27.99 7.00
N GLU A 134 -9.32 29.03 6.80
CA GLU A 134 -10.55 29.25 7.57
C GLU A 134 -11.60 28.18 7.25
N ALA A 135 -11.81 27.90 5.96
CA ALA A 135 -12.76 26.88 5.50
C ALA A 135 -12.36 25.47 5.99
N VAL A 136 -11.07 25.14 5.93
CA VAL A 136 -10.54 23.85 6.43
C VAL A 136 -10.69 23.73 7.94
N ALA A 137 -10.38 24.79 8.70
CA ALA A 137 -10.55 24.79 10.15
C ALA A 137 -12.04 24.60 10.54
N GLU A 138 -12.95 25.23 9.82
CA GLU A 138 -14.39 25.09 10.03
C GLU A 138 -14.87 23.65 9.73
N LEU A 139 -14.41 23.04 8.63
CA LEU A 139 -14.71 21.64 8.30
C LEU A 139 -14.19 20.64 9.34
N VAL A 140 -13.01 20.89 9.93
CA VAL A 140 -12.47 20.09 11.04
C VAL A 140 -13.31 20.31 12.31
N GLY A 141 -13.68 21.56 12.60
CA GLY A 141 -14.57 21.91 13.72
C GLY A 141 -15.94 21.24 13.65
N TRP A 142 -16.49 21.08 12.44
CA TRP A 142 -17.72 20.33 12.20
C TRP A 142 -17.55 18.81 12.31
N GLY A 143 -16.31 18.31 12.33
CA GLY A 143 -16.00 16.89 12.28
C GLY A 143 -16.27 16.25 10.91
N VAL A 144 -16.31 17.06 9.84
CA VAL A 144 -16.42 16.57 8.46
C VAL A 144 -15.07 16.01 8.00
N LEU A 145 -13.98 16.73 8.32
CA LEU A 145 -12.61 16.30 8.03
C LEU A 145 -11.83 16.02 9.31
N ASP A 146 -10.97 15.01 9.27
CA ASP A 146 -9.91 14.83 10.27
C ASP A 146 -8.70 15.73 9.99
N GLU A 147 -7.87 15.93 11.01
CA GLU A 147 -6.68 16.79 10.95
C GLU A 147 -5.70 16.37 9.84
N GLY A 148 -5.55 15.07 9.58
CA GLY A 148 -4.65 14.58 8.53
C GLY A 148 -5.16 14.95 7.14
N SER A 149 -6.44 14.72 6.88
CA SER A 149 -7.10 15.09 5.61
C SER A 149 -7.12 16.60 5.39
N ALA A 150 -7.28 17.38 6.47
CA ALA A 150 -7.14 18.83 6.46
C ALA A 150 -5.72 19.29 6.09
N GLU A 151 -4.69 18.64 6.65
CA GLU A 151 -3.28 18.91 6.28
C GLU A 151 -3.03 18.60 4.80
N PHE A 152 -3.57 17.49 4.28
CA PHE A 152 -3.48 17.16 2.85
C PHE A 152 -4.14 18.24 1.99
N LEU A 153 -5.36 18.65 2.34
CA LEU A 153 -6.07 19.69 1.60
C LEU A 153 -5.33 21.02 1.62
N GLY A 154 -4.57 21.33 2.68
CA GLY A 154 -3.68 22.50 2.76
C GLY A 154 -2.47 22.48 1.81
N ARG A 155 -2.17 21.34 1.16
CA ARG A 155 -1.02 21.20 0.24
C ARG A 155 -1.35 21.50 -1.22
N VAL A 156 -2.63 21.60 -1.56
CA VAL A 156 -3.08 21.96 -2.91
C VAL A 156 -3.43 23.45 -2.99
N PRO A 157 -3.33 24.08 -4.17
CA PRO A 157 -3.83 25.43 -4.43
C PRO A 157 -5.29 25.64 -3.98
N ASP A 158 -5.63 26.87 -3.56
CA ASP A 158 -6.95 27.22 -2.99
C ASP A 158 -8.11 26.91 -3.95
N ASP A 159 -7.92 27.14 -5.25
CA ASP A 159 -8.89 26.83 -6.30
C ASP A 159 -9.20 25.32 -6.40
N ILE A 160 -8.16 24.48 -6.34
CA ILE A 160 -8.31 23.02 -6.34
C ILE A 160 -8.93 22.56 -5.02
N ALA A 161 -8.49 23.11 -3.88
CA ALA A 161 -9.07 22.79 -2.58
C ALA A 161 -10.58 23.07 -2.56
N LYS A 162 -10.97 24.22 -3.12
CA LYS A 162 -12.36 24.64 -3.24
C LYS A 162 -13.17 23.74 -4.15
N GLU A 163 -12.63 23.30 -5.28
CA GLU A 163 -13.27 22.32 -6.16
C GLU A 163 -13.51 20.99 -5.44
N ILE A 164 -12.49 20.49 -4.72
CA ILE A 164 -12.57 19.23 -3.96
C ILE A 164 -13.63 19.31 -2.88
N VAL A 165 -13.70 20.43 -2.14
CA VAL A 165 -14.73 20.63 -1.09
C VAL A 165 -16.11 20.82 -1.71
N SER A 166 -16.23 21.48 -2.86
CA SER A 166 -17.50 21.61 -3.59
C SER A 166 -18.03 20.26 -4.09
N ALA A 167 -17.16 19.27 -4.26
CA ALA A 167 -17.53 17.90 -4.61
C ALA A 167 -17.94 17.03 -3.40
N LEU A 168 -18.00 17.59 -2.17
CA LEU A 168 -18.52 16.89 -0.99
C LEU A 168 -20.06 16.89 -0.97
N GLY A 169 -20.64 16.10 -1.86
CA GLY A 169 -22.08 15.86 -1.95
C GLY A 169 -22.63 14.93 -0.86
N PRO A 170 -23.96 14.81 -0.76
CA PRO A 170 -24.65 13.93 0.20
C PRO A 170 -24.29 12.44 0.05
N GLU A 171 -23.81 12.03 -1.13
CA GLU A 171 -23.37 10.66 -1.43
C GLU A 171 -22.05 10.27 -0.77
N VAL A 172 -21.26 11.24 -0.29
CA VAL A 172 -19.93 10.98 0.28
C VAL A 172 -20.05 10.50 1.72
N ARG A 173 -20.00 9.18 1.92
CA ARG A 173 -20.08 8.55 3.27
C ARG A 173 -18.88 8.84 4.18
N ASN A 174 -17.70 9.07 3.62
CA ASN A 174 -16.47 9.35 4.36
C ASN A 174 -15.74 10.55 3.71
N PRO A 175 -16.04 11.78 4.17
CA PRO A 175 -15.50 13.00 3.56
C PRO A 175 -13.97 13.08 3.64
N SER A 176 -13.37 12.72 4.78
CA SER A 176 -11.91 12.65 4.95
C SER A 176 -11.21 11.79 3.90
N ALA A 177 -11.69 10.56 3.70
CA ALA A 177 -11.11 9.63 2.75
C ALA A 177 -11.30 10.12 1.30
N PHE A 178 -12.44 10.74 1.01
CA PHE A 178 -12.72 11.35 -0.29
C PHE A 178 -11.74 12.50 -0.58
N VAL A 179 -11.61 13.45 0.35
CA VAL A 179 -10.68 14.59 0.22
C VAL A 179 -9.25 14.09 0.05
N THR A 180 -8.78 13.17 0.88
CA THR A 180 -7.43 12.60 0.76
C THR A 180 -7.20 11.96 -0.61
N ARG A 181 -8.17 11.22 -1.14
CA ARG A 181 -8.07 10.58 -2.47
C ARG A 181 -8.05 11.63 -3.58
N LYS A 182 -8.92 12.63 -3.52
CA LYS A 182 -9.00 13.70 -4.52
C LYS A 182 -7.77 14.59 -4.52
N VAL A 183 -7.26 14.94 -3.34
CA VAL A 183 -5.99 15.66 -3.18
C VAL A 183 -4.83 14.85 -3.74
N LYS A 184 -4.73 13.55 -3.44
CA LYS A 184 -3.69 12.69 -4.04
C LYS A 184 -3.80 12.63 -5.56
N ALA A 185 -5.01 12.50 -6.09
CA ALA A 185 -5.24 12.51 -7.53
C ALA A 185 -4.88 13.86 -8.15
N ALA A 186 -5.23 14.98 -7.50
CA ALA A 186 -4.89 16.33 -7.93
C ALA A 186 -3.38 16.58 -7.91
N LEU A 187 -2.68 16.15 -6.86
CA LEU A 187 -1.22 16.22 -6.80
C LEU A 187 -0.59 15.32 -7.87
N GLN A 188 -1.13 14.13 -8.12
CA GLN A 188 -0.67 13.27 -9.22
C GLN A 188 -0.98 13.87 -10.61
N SER A 189 -2.10 14.58 -10.75
CA SER A 189 -2.54 15.25 -11.98
C SER A 189 -2.01 16.68 -12.13
N GLU A 190 -1.33 17.24 -11.13
CA GLU A 190 -0.42 18.38 -11.23
C GLU A 190 1.04 17.93 -11.42
N PHE A 191 1.31 16.63 -11.24
CA PHE A 191 2.48 15.91 -11.74
C PHE A 191 2.32 15.15 -13.08
N PRO A 192 1.43 15.48 -14.05
CA PRO A 192 1.82 15.27 -15.42
C PRO A 192 3.01 16.20 -15.58
N PHE A 193 4.09 15.65 -16.10
CA PHE A 193 5.07 16.43 -16.82
C PHE A 193 4.31 17.42 -17.70
N LYS A 194 4.13 18.67 -17.25
CA LYS A 194 4.07 19.80 -18.16
C LYS A 194 5.43 19.75 -18.83
N LEU A 195 5.49 19.02 -19.95
CA LEU A 195 6.05 19.48 -21.19
C LEU A 195 5.67 20.96 -21.31
N THR A 196 6.42 21.80 -20.60
CA THR A 196 6.64 23.15 -21.06
C THR A 196 7.46 22.88 -22.31
N GLU A 197 6.78 22.84 -23.45
CA GLU A 197 7.34 23.32 -24.70
C GLU A 197 7.78 24.77 -24.43
N VAL A 198 8.90 24.92 -23.72
CA VAL A 198 9.81 25.99 -24.03
C VAL A 198 10.20 25.67 -25.46
N GLY A 199 9.74 26.49 -26.39
CA GLY A 199 9.99 26.34 -27.81
C GLY A 199 11.48 26.16 -28.08
N LEU A 200 11.93 24.91 -28.10
CA LEU A 200 13.04 24.47 -28.90
C LEU A 200 12.45 24.29 -30.29
N GLN A 201 12.28 25.41 -31.00
CA GLN A 201 12.47 25.38 -32.44
C GLN A 201 13.78 24.65 -32.66
N GLN A 202 13.72 23.39 -33.10
CA GLN A 202 14.88 22.69 -33.59
C GLN A 202 15.38 23.49 -34.80
N PRO A 203 16.55 24.15 -34.71
CA PRO A 203 17.27 24.50 -35.92
C PRO A 203 17.80 23.16 -36.43
N GLN A 204 17.22 22.66 -37.51
CA GLN A 204 17.82 21.60 -38.30
C GLN A 204 19.20 22.11 -38.78
N GLY A 205 20.29 21.79 -38.07
CA GLY A 205 21.60 22.21 -38.54
C GLY A 205 22.75 22.29 -37.56
N SER A 206 22.85 21.44 -36.53
CA SER A 206 24.11 21.17 -35.82
C SER A 206 23.90 20.02 -34.83
N GLN A 207 24.57 18.88 -35.06
CA GLN A 207 24.53 17.70 -34.17
C GLN A 207 25.32 17.96 -32.87
N ASP A 208 24.86 18.90 -32.06
CA ASP A 208 25.32 18.99 -30.68
C ASP A 208 24.66 17.88 -29.88
N SER A 209 25.48 16.92 -29.45
CA SER A 209 25.02 15.81 -28.62
C SER A 209 24.43 16.37 -27.31
N PRO A 210 23.25 15.91 -26.86
CA PRO A 210 22.59 16.48 -25.70
C PRO A 210 23.47 16.30 -24.45
N VAL A 211 23.87 17.40 -23.83
CA VAL A 211 24.66 17.39 -22.59
C VAL A 211 23.70 17.50 -21.39
N VAL A 212 23.71 16.49 -20.53
CA VAL A 212 22.95 16.50 -19.26
C VAL A 212 23.84 17.06 -18.17
N ASN A 213 23.30 17.99 -17.38
CA ASN A 213 24.05 18.63 -16.31
C ASN A 213 23.70 17.97 -14.98
N VAL A 214 24.70 17.41 -14.30
CA VAL A 214 24.56 16.70 -13.04
C VAL A 214 25.33 17.45 -11.96
N TYR A 215 24.77 17.57 -10.76
CA TYR A 215 25.50 18.20 -9.64
C TYR A 215 26.09 17.13 -8.72
N HIS A 216 27.39 17.23 -8.45
CA HIS A 216 28.08 16.36 -7.50
C HIS A 216 29.09 17.19 -6.69
N ALA A 217 29.04 17.06 -5.36
CA ALA A 217 29.89 17.80 -4.43
C ALA A 217 29.88 19.33 -4.69
N GLY A 218 28.70 19.90 -4.99
CA GLY A 218 28.55 21.34 -5.28
C GLY A 218 29.05 21.80 -6.64
N THR A 219 29.60 20.89 -7.47
CA THR A 219 30.09 21.22 -8.82
C THR A 219 29.13 20.72 -9.88
N ARG A 220 28.85 21.55 -10.89
CA ARG A 220 28.10 21.15 -12.08
C ARG A 220 29.01 20.37 -13.02
N VAL A 221 28.66 19.11 -13.25
CA VAL A 221 29.38 18.17 -14.10
C VAL A 221 28.58 17.95 -15.38
N PRO A 222 29.06 18.43 -16.55
CA PRO A 222 28.42 18.15 -17.83
C PRO A 222 28.70 16.70 -18.26
N VAL A 223 27.64 15.96 -18.55
CA VAL A 223 27.67 14.56 -18.99
C VAL A 223 27.13 14.50 -20.42
N PRO A 224 27.98 14.26 -21.42
CA PRO A 224 27.52 14.16 -22.80
C PRO A 224 26.76 12.85 -23.01
N TRP A 225 25.53 12.93 -23.53
CA TRP A 225 24.61 11.80 -23.64
C TRP A 225 24.55 11.23 -25.07
N HIS A 226 25.69 10.75 -25.59
CA HIS A 226 25.75 10.11 -26.90
C HIS A 226 25.05 8.74 -26.90
N SER A 227 25.25 7.97 -25.82
CA SER A 227 24.55 6.72 -25.57
C SER A 227 24.35 6.52 -24.08
N LYS A 228 23.29 5.78 -23.72
CA LYS A 228 22.98 5.44 -22.32
C LYS A 228 24.16 4.79 -21.61
N ALA A 229 24.77 3.78 -22.25
CA ALA A 229 25.87 3.02 -21.67
C ALA A 229 27.09 3.90 -21.40
N GLN A 230 27.49 4.73 -22.37
CA GLN A 230 28.63 5.64 -22.21
C GLN A 230 28.36 6.71 -21.15
N ALA A 231 27.14 7.24 -21.08
CA ALA A 231 26.77 8.19 -20.03
C ALA A 231 26.83 7.56 -18.64
N MET A 232 26.35 6.31 -18.48
CA MET A 232 26.41 5.60 -17.21
C MET A 232 27.84 5.29 -16.79
N GLU A 233 28.68 4.84 -17.73
CA GLU A 233 30.10 4.59 -17.49
C GLU A 233 30.83 5.87 -17.07
N ALA A 234 30.59 7.00 -17.76
CA ALA A 234 31.18 8.28 -17.40
C ALA A 234 30.76 8.75 -15.99
N LEU A 235 29.53 8.49 -15.57
CA LEU A 235 29.05 8.82 -14.22
C LEU A 235 29.71 7.95 -13.15
N VAL A 236 29.95 6.67 -13.43
CA VAL A 236 30.65 5.74 -12.51
C VAL A 236 32.14 6.08 -12.43
N GLN A 237 32.80 6.31 -13.55
CA GLN A 237 34.21 6.70 -13.61
C GLN A 237 34.48 8.01 -12.85
N ARG A 238 33.50 8.94 -12.84
CA ARG A 238 33.58 10.20 -12.09
C ARG A 238 33.18 10.06 -10.61
N GLY A 239 32.82 8.85 -10.14
CA GLY A 239 32.40 8.60 -8.76
C GLY A 239 31.06 9.21 -8.38
N ILE A 240 30.27 9.67 -9.36
CA ILE A 240 28.95 10.29 -9.11
C ILE A 240 27.94 9.20 -8.77
N LEU A 241 27.95 8.10 -9.53
CA LEU A 241 27.11 6.93 -9.30
C LEU A 241 27.97 5.71 -8.97
N ASP A 242 27.43 4.81 -8.16
CA ASP A 242 27.99 3.47 -8.01
C ASP A 242 27.62 2.57 -9.19
N GLN A 243 28.40 1.52 -9.39
CA GLN A 243 28.19 0.57 -10.50
C GLN A 243 26.77 -0.02 -10.47
N ARG A 244 26.26 -0.32 -9.28
CA ARG A 244 24.94 -0.95 -9.10
C ARG A 244 23.80 -0.04 -9.57
N SER A 245 23.84 1.25 -9.24
CA SER A 245 22.84 2.23 -9.66
C SER A 245 22.89 2.47 -11.17
N ALA A 246 24.10 2.50 -11.74
CA ALA A 246 24.30 2.56 -13.18
C ALA A 246 23.71 1.33 -13.89
N ASP A 247 23.97 0.12 -13.39
CA ASP A 247 23.40 -1.12 -13.93
C ASP A 247 21.87 -1.12 -13.93
N PHE A 248 21.24 -0.48 -12.93
CA PHE A 248 19.79 -0.32 -12.91
C PHE A 248 19.29 0.68 -13.95
N LEU A 249 19.99 1.81 -14.15
CA LEU A 249 19.65 2.78 -15.19
C LEU A 249 19.78 2.20 -16.60
N VAL A 250 20.73 1.26 -16.81
CA VAL A 250 20.87 0.55 -18.09
C VAL A 250 19.63 -0.30 -18.41
N LYS A 251 18.91 -0.80 -17.41
CA LYS A 251 17.73 -1.67 -17.58
C LYS A 251 16.44 -0.92 -17.91
N ILE A 252 16.37 0.40 -17.72
CA ILE A 252 15.19 1.21 -18.02
C ILE A 252 15.31 1.92 -19.39
N PRO A 253 14.21 2.41 -19.98
CA PRO A 253 14.25 3.17 -21.24
C PRO A 253 15.20 4.39 -21.16
N ASP A 254 15.89 4.72 -22.26
CA ASP A 254 16.91 5.80 -22.28
C ASP A 254 16.35 7.15 -21.85
N ARG A 255 15.13 7.47 -22.28
CA ARG A 255 14.44 8.70 -21.89
C ARG A 255 14.29 8.80 -20.37
N ALA A 256 13.79 7.75 -19.73
CA ALA A 256 13.60 7.71 -18.28
C ALA A 256 14.95 7.78 -17.53
N ALA A 257 15.98 7.08 -18.03
CA ALA A 257 17.32 7.16 -17.45
C ALA A 257 17.88 8.59 -17.51
N ARG A 258 17.70 9.26 -18.65
CA ARG A 258 18.13 10.65 -18.86
C ARG A 258 17.40 11.62 -17.94
N GLU A 259 16.09 11.47 -17.79
CA GLU A 259 15.28 12.30 -16.89
C GLU A 259 15.70 12.13 -15.42
N ILE A 260 15.93 10.89 -14.96
CA ILE A 260 16.41 10.63 -13.60
C ILE A 260 17.77 11.29 -13.37
N VAL A 261 18.70 11.16 -14.31
CA VAL A 261 20.03 11.77 -14.18
C VAL A 261 19.96 13.30 -14.26
N ALA A 262 19.09 13.86 -15.10
CA ALA A 262 18.86 15.31 -15.16
C ALA A 262 18.23 15.85 -13.86
N SER A 263 17.51 15.02 -13.11
CA SER A 263 16.92 15.37 -11.81
C SER A 263 17.90 15.37 -10.64
N LEU A 264 19.18 15.02 -10.87
CA LEU A 264 20.25 15.14 -9.88
C LEU A 264 20.64 16.60 -9.66
N GLY A 265 19.83 17.28 -8.85
CA GLY A 265 20.03 18.67 -8.45
C GLY A 265 21.17 18.86 -7.42
N PRO A 266 21.54 20.13 -7.15
CA PRO A 266 22.63 20.46 -6.22
C PRO A 266 22.40 19.99 -4.78
N ASP A 267 21.15 19.77 -4.38
CA ASP A 267 20.78 19.34 -3.02
C ASP A 267 20.97 17.82 -2.79
N VAL A 268 21.29 17.06 -3.83
CA VAL A 268 21.41 15.60 -3.74
C VAL A 268 22.77 15.21 -3.16
N ARG A 269 22.80 14.91 -1.85
CA ARG A 269 24.02 14.50 -1.14
C ARG A 269 24.57 13.13 -1.58
N ASN A 270 23.70 12.20 -1.94
CA ASN A 270 24.08 10.85 -2.38
C ASN A 270 23.33 10.50 -3.68
N PRO A 271 23.96 10.69 -4.86
CA PRO A 271 23.32 10.46 -6.15
C PRO A 271 22.88 9.01 -6.37
N SER A 272 23.70 8.02 -5.98
CA SER A 272 23.36 6.59 -6.12
C SER A 272 22.08 6.21 -5.37
N ALA A 273 21.95 6.70 -4.13
CA ALA A 273 20.75 6.46 -3.32
C ALA A 273 19.52 7.15 -3.91
N PHE A 274 19.68 8.38 -4.43
CA PHE A 274 18.60 9.11 -5.10
C PHE A 274 18.12 8.38 -6.36
N VAL A 275 19.04 7.95 -7.23
CA VAL A 275 18.75 7.18 -8.44
C VAL A 275 18.01 5.89 -8.10
N THR A 276 18.49 5.13 -7.12
CA THR A 276 17.85 3.88 -6.68
C THR A 276 16.44 4.12 -6.13
N ARG A 277 16.22 5.22 -5.39
CA ARG A 277 14.90 5.62 -4.91
C ARG A 277 13.98 5.99 -6.07
N LYS A 278 14.43 6.82 -7.01
CA LYS A 278 13.64 7.23 -8.19
C LYS A 278 13.27 6.06 -9.09
N LEU A 279 14.19 5.11 -9.27
CA LEU A 279 13.91 3.86 -9.97
C LEU A 279 12.83 3.01 -9.27
N ARG A 280 12.81 3.01 -7.93
CA ARG A 280 11.76 2.31 -7.17
C ARG A 280 10.41 3.00 -7.34
N GLU A 281 10.37 4.34 -7.29
CA GLU A 281 9.16 5.13 -7.55
C GLU A 281 8.62 4.83 -8.95
N LEU A 282 9.47 4.90 -9.98
CA LEU A 282 9.08 4.55 -11.35
C LEU A 282 8.60 3.10 -11.46
N ARG A 283 9.17 2.13 -10.75
CA ARG A 283 8.67 0.75 -10.77
C ARG A 283 7.27 0.60 -10.19
N VAL A 284 6.92 1.38 -9.17
CA VAL A 284 5.56 1.41 -8.62
C VAL A 284 4.61 2.00 -9.65
N ASP A 285 5.04 3.04 -10.35
CA ASP A 285 4.25 3.68 -11.41
C ASP A 285 4.11 2.77 -12.65
N PHE A 286 5.18 2.06 -13.05
CA PHE A 286 5.15 1.08 -14.13
C PHE A 286 4.31 -0.14 -13.75
N ALA A 287 4.34 -0.63 -12.50
CA ALA A 287 3.47 -1.72 -12.07
C ALA A 287 1.99 -1.29 -12.07
N SER A 288 1.72 -0.02 -11.78
CA SER A 288 0.38 0.57 -11.83
C SER A 288 -0.08 0.85 -13.26
N SER A 289 0.84 1.24 -14.15
CA SER A 289 0.56 1.62 -15.55
C SER A 289 0.60 0.43 -16.51
N HIS A 290 1.41 -0.61 -16.28
CA HIS A 290 1.38 -1.84 -17.07
C HIS A 290 0.10 -2.66 -16.85
N ARG A 291 -0.68 -2.40 -15.80
CA ARG A 291 -2.05 -2.90 -15.68
C ARG A 291 -3.02 -2.19 -16.64
N ALA A 292 -2.66 -1.01 -17.16
CA ALA A 292 -3.46 -0.24 -18.12
C ALA A 292 -2.93 -0.32 -19.57
N GLU A 293 -1.61 -0.45 -19.78
CA GLU A 293 -0.98 -0.22 -21.10
C GLU A 293 -0.54 -1.50 -21.83
N THR A 294 -0.46 -2.65 -21.15
CA THR A 294 -0.14 -3.96 -21.79
C THR A 294 -1.33 -4.53 -22.59
N ALA A 295 -2.38 -3.73 -22.85
CA ALA A 295 -3.54 -4.09 -23.66
C ALA A 295 -3.44 -3.66 -25.14
N MET A 296 -2.34 -3.03 -25.59
CA MET A 296 -2.33 -2.36 -26.90
C MET A 296 -1.47 -3.00 -28.01
N ALA A 297 -0.67 -4.05 -27.75
CA ALA A 297 0.28 -4.57 -28.77
C ALA A 297 0.30 -6.11 -28.96
N ALA A 298 -0.52 -6.87 -28.25
CA ALA A 298 -0.87 -8.24 -28.62
C ALA A 298 -2.33 -8.23 -29.12
N PRO A 299 -2.75 -9.13 -30.04
CA PRO A 299 -4.16 -9.27 -30.37
C PRO A 299 -4.93 -9.43 -29.06
N MET A 300 -5.71 -8.40 -28.70
CA MET A 300 -6.41 -8.36 -27.43
C MET A 300 -7.17 -9.67 -27.29
N PRO A 301 -6.99 -10.44 -26.19
CA PRO A 301 -7.93 -11.50 -25.89
C PRO A 301 -9.30 -10.83 -25.87
N CYS A 302 -10.18 -11.26 -26.75
CA CYS A 302 -11.53 -10.71 -26.87
C CYS A 302 -12.20 -10.93 -25.51
N VAL A 303 -12.20 -9.89 -24.66
CA VAL A 303 -12.77 -9.99 -23.32
C VAL A 303 -14.26 -10.15 -23.53
N GLU A 304 -14.78 -11.30 -23.12
CA GLU A 304 -16.20 -11.59 -23.19
C GLU A 304 -16.96 -10.53 -22.37
N GLN A 305 -17.92 -9.85 -23.00
CA GLN A 305 -18.72 -8.81 -22.34
C GLN A 305 -20.15 -9.31 -22.20
N PHE A 306 -20.72 -9.16 -21.00
CA PHE A 306 -22.11 -9.50 -20.72
C PHE A 306 -22.92 -8.22 -20.54
N LEU A 307 -24.12 -8.19 -21.13
CA LEU A 307 -25.04 -7.07 -20.97
C LEU A 307 -25.96 -7.33 -19.78
N VAL A 308 -25.77 -6.61 -18.68
CA VAL A 308 -26.55 -6.78 -17.44
C VAL A 308 -27.38 -5.53 -17.20
N HIS A 309 -28.63 -5.68 -16.74
CA HIS A 309 -29.50 -4.53 -16.49
C HIS A 309 -29.51 -4.14 -15.01
N ARG A 310 -29.22 -2.87 -14.72
CA ARG A 310 -29.28 -2.28 -13.39
C ARG A 310 -30.34 -1.19 -13.37
N ASN A 311 -31.38 -1.34 -12.57
CA ASN A 311 -32.48 -0.37 -12.47
C ASN A 311 -33.10 -0.03 -13.85
N GLY A 312 -33.19 -1.03 -14.75
CA GLY A 312 -33.72 -0.87 -16.10
C GLY A 312 -32.72 -0.32 -17.14
N ALA A 313 -31.53 0.10 -16.74
CA ALA A 313 -30.48 0.55 -17.66
C ALA A 313 -29.48 -0.58 -17.98
N PRO A 314 -29.14 -0.82 -19.26
CA PRO A 314 -28.13 -1.80 -19.64
C PRO A 314 -26.71 -1.30 -19.26
N VAL A 315 -25.91 -2.20 -18.68
CA VAL A 315 -24.53 -1.98 -18.27
C VAL A 315 -23.68 -3.13 -18.83
N SER A 316 -22.55 -2.80 -19.46
CA SER A 316 -21.61 -3.81 -19.96
C SER A 316 -20.69 -4.29 -18.83
N LEU A 317 -20.70 -5.60 -18.58
CA LEU A 317 -19.86 -6.30 -17.62
C LEU A 317 -18.71 -7.01 -18.35
N PRO A 318 -17.46 -6.53 -18.22
CA PRO A 318 -16.30 -7.24 -18.76
C PRO A 318 -15.99 -8.47 -17.92
N TRP A 319 -15.90 -9.64 -18.56
CA TRP A 319 -15.55 -10.89 -17.90
C TRP A 319 -14.07 -11.20 -18.04
N VAL A 320 -13.29 -10.73 -17.07
CA VAL A 320 -11.86 -11.02 -16.97
C VAL A 320 -11.63 -12.28 -16.10
N SER A 321 -12.35 -12.38 -14.98
CA SER A 321 -12.46 -13.59 -14.16
C SER A 321 -13.83 -13.63 -13.49
N LYS A 322 -14.23 -14.80 -12.98
CA LYS A 322 -15.48 -14.98 -12.24
C LYS A 322 -15.54 -14.07 -11.01
N GLU A 323 -14.46 -13.99 -10.24
CA GLU A 323 -14.37 -13.20 -9.01
C GLU A 323 -14.52 -11.71 -9.30
N GLN A 324 -13.81 -11.21 -10.32
CA GLN A 324 -13.91 -9.81 -10.72
C GLN A 324 -15.31 -9.46 -11.24
N ALA A 325 -15.92 -10.34 -12.03
CA ALA A 325 -17.27 -10.14 -12.54
C ALA A 325 -18.30 -10.07 -11.40
N VAL A 326 -18.20 -10.99 -10.42
CA VAL A 326 -19.07 -11.01 -9.24
C VAL A 326 -18.85 -9.77 -8.36
N GLU A 327 -17.60 -9.37 -8.11
CA GLU A 327 -17.28 -8.16 -7.34
C GLU A 327 -17.87 -6.90 -8.01
N CYS A 328 -17.75 -6.77 -9.34
CA CYS A 328 -18.38 -5.70 -10.10
C CYS A 328 -19.91 -5.68 -9.88
N LEU A 329 -20.58 -6.82 -9.99
CA LEU A 329 -22.03 -6.93 -9.80
C LEU A 329 -22.48 -6.56 -8.38
N VAL A 330 -21.72 -6.92 -7.34
CA VAL A 330 -21.97 -6.52 -5.95
C VAL A 330 -21.74 -5.03 -5.77
N SER A 331 -20.65 -4.49 -6.31
CA SER A 331 -20.34 -3.05 -6.23
C SER A 331 -21.40 -2.18 -6.93
N TRP A 332 -22.02 -2.72 -7.99
CA TRP A 332 -23.14 -2.08 -8.69
C TRP A 332 -24.46 -2.27 -7.94
N GLY A 333 -24.52 -3.06 -6.87
CA GLY A 333 -25.76 -3.40 -6.17
C GLY A 333 -26.74 -4.15 -7.07
N VAL A 334 -26.24 -4.85 -8.09
CA VAL A 334 -27.03 -5.79 -8.90
C VAL A 334 -27.21 -7.08 -8.11
N LEU A 335 -26.14 -7.55 -7.46
CA LEU A 335 -26.16 -8.70 -6.55
C LEU A 335 -25.88 -8.28 -5.11
N ASP A 336 -26.55 -8.93 -4.16
CA ASP A 336 -26.17 -8.97 -2.75
C ASP A 336 -25.01 -9.95 -2.49
N GLU A 337 -24.39 -9.83 -1.31
CA GLU A 337 -23.22 -10.65 -0.92
C GLU A 337 -23.58 -12.15 -0.86
N GLY A 338 -24.80 -12.50 -0.42
CA GLY A 338 -25.23 -13.89 -0.32
C GLY A 338 -25.33 -14.58 -1.69
N SER A 339 -26.00 -13.95 -2.65
CA SER A 339 -26.11 -14.46 -4.03
C SER A 339 -24.76 -14.46 -4.76
N ALA A 340 -23.88 -13.50 -4.46
CA ALA A 340 -22.50 -13.50 -4.94
C ALA A 340 -21.72 -14.74 -4.48
N ASP A 341 -21.82 -15.11 -3.19
CA ASP A 341 -21.18 -16.32 -2.66
C ASP A 341 -21.68 -17.60 -3.34
N PHE A 342 -22.98 -17.68 -3.65
CA PHE A 342 -23.53 -18.80 -4.42
C PHE A 342 -22.93 -18.86 -5.81
N LEU A 343 -22.81 -17.71 -6.49
CA LEU A 343 -22.28 -17.62 -7.84
C LEU A 343 -20.78 -17.92 -7.91
N LEU A 344 -20.01 -17.56 -6.87
CA LEU A 344 -18.58 -17.92 -6.76
C LEU A 344 -18.36 -19.43 -6.60
N LYS A 345 -19.31 -20.14 -5.97
CA LYS A 345 -19.27 -21.61 -5.84
C LYS A 345 -19.64 -22.33 -7.14
N ALA A 346 -20.32 -21.65 -8.05
CA ALA A 346 -20.69 -22.24 -9.33
C ALA A 346 -19.46 -22.42 -10.24
N PRO A 347 -19.44 -23.46 -11.09
CA PRO A 347 -18.48 -23.56 -12.19
C PRO A 347 -18.53 -22.31 -13.06
N GLU A 348 -17.39 -21.89 -13.61
CA GLU A 348 -17.29 -20.62 -14.33
C GLU A 348 -18.24 -20.56 -15.54
N GLN A 349 -18.43 -21.66 -16.26
CA GLN A 349 -19.34 -21.72 -17.40
C GLN A 349 -20.81 -21.50 -16.99
N GLU A 350 -21.23 -22.08 -15.87
CA GLU A 350 -22.58 -21.89 -15.33
C GLU A 350 -22.78 -20.46 -14.82
N ALA A 351 -21.78 -19.90 -14.15
CA ALA A 351 -21.82 -18.52 -13.70
C ALA A 351 -21.98 -17.54 -14.88
N LYS A 352 -21.26 -17.77 -15.98
CA LYS A 352 -21.40 -17.02 -17.23
C LYS A 352 -22.80 -17.15 -17.82
N GLN A 353 -23.34 -18.37 -17.91
CA GLN A 353 -24.70 -18.60 -18.43
C GLN A 353 -25.75 -17.88 -17.58
N ILE A 354 -25.66 -17.99 -16.26
CA ILE A 354 -26.58 -17.33 -15.33
C ILE A 354 -26.50 -15.81 -15.50
N ILE A 355 -25.30 -15.24 -15.54
CA ILE A 355 -25.11 -13.78 -15.73
C ILE A 355 -25.63 -13.35 -17.11
N SER A 356 -25.40 -14.13 -18.17
CA SER A 356 -25.93 -13.84 -19.50
C SER A 356 -27.46 -13.84 -19.57
N SER A 357 -28.11 -14.55 -18.64
CA SER A 357 -29.57 -14.61 -18.51
C SER A 357 -30.17 -13.49 -17.65
N LEU A 358 -29.36 -12.57 -17.11
CA LEU A 358 -29.80 -11.36 -16.41
C LEU A 358 -30.32 -10.29 -17.39
N GLY A 359 -31.46 -10.59 -18.01
CA GLY A 359 -32.16 -9.70 -18.91
C GLY A 359 -32.87 -8.53 -18.22
N PRO A 360 -33.43 -7.59 -19.01
CA PRO A 360 -34.15 -6.41 -18.49
C PRO A 360 -35.40 -6.77 -17.67
N ASP A 361 -35.97 -7.96 -17.88
CA ASP A 361 -37.19 -8.41 -17.20
C ASP A 361 -36.93 -8.91 -15.76
N VAL A 362 -35.67 -9.08 -15.37
CA VAL A 362 -35.30 -9.58 -14.05
C VAL A 362 -35.40 -8.47 -13.00
N ARG A 363 -36.54 -8.43 -12.29
CA ARG A 363 -36.81 -7.43 -11.24
C ARG A 363 -35.88 -7.51 -10.03
N ASN A 364 -35.44 -8.73 -9.67
CA ASN A 364 -34.53 -8.97 -8.54
C ASN A 364 -33.43 -9.95 -8.99
N PRO A 365 -32.26 -9.44 -9.41
CA PRO A 365 -31.16 -10.26 -9.91
C PRO A 365 -30.63 -11.25 -8.88
N SER A 366 -30.48 -10.87 -7.60
CA SER A 366 -30.03 -11.77 -6.53
C SER A 366 -30.91 -12.99 -6.32
N ALA A 367 -32.22 -12.77 -6.28
CA ALA A 367 -33.19 -13.85 -6.16
C ALA A 367 -33.17 -14.75 -7.40
N PHE A 368 -33.02 -14.18 -8.58
CA PHE A 368 -32.92 -14.92 -9.84
C PHE A 368 -31.67 -15.80 -9.89
N VAL A 369 -30.49 -15.25 -9.58
CA VAL A 369 -29.22 -16.00 -9.54
C VAL A 369 -29.30 -17.16 -8.55
N THR A 370 -29.77 -16.90 -7.33
CA THR A 370 -29.91 -17.92 -6.28
C THR A 370 -30.89 -19.02 -6.71
N ARG A 371 -32.01 -18.65 -7.33
CA ARG A 371 -33.00 -19.62 -7.84
C ARG A 371 -32.41 -20.46 -8.98
N LYS A 372 -31.74 -19.84 -9.94
CA LYS A 372 -31.14 -20.55 -11.08
C LYS A 372 -30.06 -21.53 -10.65
N LEU A 373 -29.21 -21.14 -9.70
CA LEU A 373 -28.22 -22.05 -9.12
C LEU A 373 -28.88 -23.23 -8.41
N LYS A 374 -29.95 -23.00 -7.64
CA LYS A 374 -30.72 -24.08 -7.01
C LYS A 374 -31.39 -25.00 -8.04
N GLU A 375 -31.94 -24.46 -9.12
CA GLU A 375 -32.51 -25.24 -10.23
C GLU A 375 -31.44 -26.13 -10.87
N LEU A 376 -30.25 -25.60 -11.19
CA LEU A 376 -29.14 -26.37 -11.76
C LEU A 376 -28.59 -27.45 -10.79
N MET A 377 -28.65 -27.19 -9.48
CA MET A 377 -28.33 -28.21 -8.46
C MET A 377 -29.40 -29.31 -8.39
N MET A 378 -30.68 -28.98 -8.57
CA MET A 378 -31.77 -29.95 -8.57
C MET A 378 -31.81 -30.80 -9.84
N GLU A 379 -31.48 -30.21 -10.99
CA GLU A 379 -31.40 -30.90 -12.28
C GLU A 379 -30.20 -31.88 -12.36
N GLY A 380 -29.32 -31.86 -11.35
CA GLY A 380 -28.14 -32.73 -11.29
C GLY A 380 -27.03 -32.32 -12.26
N THR A 381 -27.21 -31.23 -13.00
CA THR A 381 -26.18 -30.63 -13.86
C THR A 381 -25.01 -30.14 -13.03
N ILE A 382 -25.30 -29.55 -11.87
CA ILE A 382 -24.32 -29.27 -10.83
C ILE A 382 -24.52 -30.33 -9.76
N SER A 383 -23.76 -31.44 -9.84
CA SER A 383 -23.76 -32.41 -8.74
C SER A 383 -23.44 -31.67 -7.43
N PRO A 384 -24.13 -31.94 -6.32
CA PRO A 384 -23.73 -31.40 -5.02
C PRO A 384 -22.31 -31.83 -4.63
N ASP A 385 -21.79 -32.90 -5.25
CA ASP A 385 -20.40 -33.35 -5.18
C ASP A 385 -19.48 -32.66 -6.23
N ALA A 386 -20.04 -32.02 -7.26
CA ALA A 386 -19.36 -31.12 -8.19
C ALA A 386 -19.21 -29.68 -7.66
N LEU A 387 -19.62 -29.42 -6.41
CA LEU A 387 -18.87 -28.53 -5.50
C LEU A 387 -17.50 -29.13 -5.16
N THR A 388 -16.85 -29.80 -6.12
CA THR A 388 -15.50 -30.28 -6.00
C THR A 388 -14.66 -29.07 -5.59
N PRO A 389 -14.05 -29.09 -4.39
CA PRO A 389 -13.01 -28.13 -4.08
C PRO A 389 -12.03 -28.20 -5.25
N THR A 390 -11.61 -27.04 -5.76
CA THR A 390 -10.42 -26.92 -6.63
C THR A 390 -9.44 -28.04 -6.27
N PRO A 391 -8.98 -28.86 -7.24
CA PRO A 391 -8.33 -30.14 -6.97
C PRO A 391 -7.44 -30.01 -5.76
N VAL A 392 -7.90 -30.59 -4.64
CA VAL A 392 -7.30 -30.35 -3.33
C VAL A 392 -5.87 -30.74 -3.49
N SER A 393 -5.00 -29.74 -3.44
CA SER A 393 -3.60 -29.98 -3.72
C SER A 393 -3.06 -30.69 -2.51
N VAL A 394 -2.85 -31.99 -2.64
CA VAL A 394 -2.24 -32.81 -1.60
C VAL A 394 -0.74 -32.60 -1.69
N ILE A 395 -0.17 -31.99 -0.66
CA ILE A 395 1.25 -31.67 -0.58
C ILE A 395 1.90 -32.67 0.39
N PRO A 396 2.84 -33.52 -0.06
CA PRO A 396 3.60 -34.38 0.84
C PRO A 396 4.65 -33.54 1.56
N ILE A 397 4.64 -33.60 2.89
CA ILE A 397 5.54 -32.85 3.77
C ILE A 397 6.27 -33.86 4.65
N HIS A 398 7.58 -33.72 4.78
CA HIS A 398 8.36 -34.58 5.66
C HIS A 398 8.68 -33.85 6.95
N PHE A 399 8.33 -34.45 8.09
CA PHE A 399 8.60 -33.89 9.41
C PHE A 399 8.97 -34.99 10.40
N ASN A 400 10.09 -34.83 11.09
CA ASN A 400 10.63 -35.81 12.04
C ASN A 400 10.72 -37.25 11.49
N GLY A 401 11.05 -37.39 10.20
CA GLY A 401 11.18 -38.68 9.53
C GLY A 401 9.86 -39.34 9.11
N ALA A 402 8.70 -38.72 9.38
CA ALA A 402 7.40 -39.16 8.89
C ALA A 402 6.95 -38.31 7.69
N MET A 403 6.28 -38.95 6.72
CA MET A 403 5.62 -38.26 5.61
C MET A 403 4.17 -37.94 6.01
N LEU A 404 3.84 -36.64 6.05
CA LEU A 404 2.51 -36.12 6.28
C LEU A 404 1.91 -35.66 4.94
N THR A 405 0.63 -35.93 4.73
CA THR A 405 -0.10 -35.45 3.55
C THR A 405 -0.98 -34.27 3.95
N LEU A 406 -0.58 -33.06 3.53
CA LEU A 406 -1.35 -31.86 3.79
C LEU A 406 -2.36 -31.62 2.67
N GLN A 407 -3.63 -31.49 3.03
CA GLN A 407 -4.69 -31.12 2.09
C GLN A 407 -4.81 -29.60 2.04
N TRP A 408 -4.41 -28.99 0.92
CA TRP A 408 -4.44 -27.53 0.77
C TRP A 408 -5.79 -27.06 0.22
N PHE A 409 -6.72 -26.75 1.12
CA PHE A 409 -8.03 -26.17 0.76
C PHE A 409 -8.00 -24.65 0.69
N SER A 410 -7.37 -24.03 1.68
CA SER A 410 -7.06 -22.61 1.74
C SER A 410 -5.74 -22.42 2.47
N LYS A 411 -5.09 -21.29 2.23
CA LYS A 411 -3.86 -20.90 2.93
C LYS A 411 -4.04 -20.91 4.45
N GLU A 412 -5.12 -20.35 4.97
CA GLU A 412 -5.38 -20.22 6.41
C GLU A 412 -5.54 -21.59 7.07
N GLN A 413 -6.32 -22.49 6.45
CA GLN A 413 -6.55 -23.83 6.98
C GLN A 413 -5.26 -24.64 6.94
N ALA A 414 -4.57 -24.65 5.81
CA ALA A 414 -3.36 -25.43 5.61
C ALA A 414 -2.25 -25.01 6.61
N LEU A 415 -2.05 -23.70 6.80
CA LEU A 415 -1.06 -23.19 7.76
C LEU A 415 -1.49 -23.47 9.21
N GLY A 416 -2.78 -23.37 9.53
CA GLY A 416 -3.30 -23.74 10.85
C GLY A 416 -3.09 -25.22 11.19
N ASP A 417 -3.27 -26.11 10.22
CA ASP A 417 -3.02 -27.54 10.39
C ASP A 417 -1.52 -27.84 10.58
N LEU A 418 -0.64 -27.10 9.90
CA LEU A 418 0.82 -27.20 10.09
C LEU A 418 1.29 -26.71 11.46
N VAL A 419 0.69 -25.63 11.97
CA VAL A 419 0.98 -25.15 13.33
C VAL A 419 0.47 -26.13 14.38
N ARG A 420 -0.76 -26.64 14.20
CA ARG A 420 -1.36 -27.61 15.12
C ARG A 420 -0.61 -28.94 15.16
N SER A 421 -0.07 -29.38 14.03
CA SER A 421 0.78 -30.57 13.95
C SER A 421 2.22 -30.34 14.43
N GLY A 422 2.58 -29.10 14.79
CA GLY A 422 3.90 -28.73 15.28
C GLY A 422 4.99 -28.71 14.18
N VAL A 423 4.59 -28.78 12.90
CA VAL A 423 5.52 -28.68 11.77
C VAL A 423 6.04 -27.25 11.66
N LEU A 424 5.16 -26.26 11.82
CA LEU A 424 5.49 -24.84 11.82
C LEU A 424 5.20 -24.21 13.19
N ASP A 425 5.92 -23.16 13.53
CA ASP A 425 5.57 -22.27 14.64
C ASP A 425 4.65 -21.12 14.15
N GLU A 426 3.99 -20.45 15.09
CA GLU A 426 3.06 -19.35 14.78
C GLU A 426 3.75 -18.22 14.00
N GLY A 427 5.01 -17.91 14.34
CA GLY A 427 5.76 -16.84 13.69
C GLY A 427 6.05 -17.11 12.21
N SER A 428 6.44 -18.34 11.86
CA SER A 428 6.68 -18.77 10.48
C SER A 428 5.38 -18.89 9.67
N ALA A 429 4.28 -19.34 10.29
CA ALA A 429 2.96 -19.32 9.68
C ALA A 429 2.50 -17.88 9.37
N ASP A 430 2.72 -16.93 10.28
CA ASP A 430 2.44 -15.50 10.08
C ASP A 430 3.22 -14.90 8.90
N PHE A 431 4.45 -15.36 8.65
CA PHE A 431 5.21 -14.96 7.46
C PHE A 431 4.55 -15.48 6.18
N LEU A 432 4.13 -16.75 6.15
CA LEU A 432 3.44 -17.35 4.99
C LEU A 432 2.07 -16.73 4.74
N MET A 433 1.34 -16.35 5.81
CA MET A 433 0.06 -15.63 5.70
C MET A 433 0.19 -14.31 4.94
N LYS A 434 1.33 -13.62 5.05
CA LYS A 434 1.64 -12.37 4.34
C LYS A 434 2.13 -12.60 2.91
N ALA A 435 2.40 -13.84 2.50
CA ALA A 435 2.83 -14.18 1.16
C ALA A 435 1.63 -14.38 0.21
N PRO A 436 1.81 -14.19 -1.11
CA PRO A 436 0.90 -14.72 -2.11
C PRO A 436 0.69 -16.22 -1.90
N GLU A 437 -0.53 -16.71 -2.14
CA GLU A 437 -0.89 -18.10 -1.85
C GLU A 437 -0.02 -19.11 -2.62
N GLN A 438 0.28 -18.82 -3.88
CA GLN A 438 1.14 -19.68 -4.69
C GLN A 438 2.55 -19.79 -4.11
N ASP A 439 3.16 -18.68 -3.69
CA ASP A 439 4.49 -18.69 -3.06
C ASP A 439 4.49 -19.47 -1.75
N ALA A 440 3.45 -19.29 -0.92
CA ALA A 440 3.32 -20.03 0.33
C ALA A 440 3.22 -21.54 0.08
N LYS A 441 2.42 -21.92 -0.92
CA LYS A 441 2.23 -23.30 -1.35
C LYS A 441 3.52 -23.93 -1.86
N ASP A 442 4.28 -23.20 -2.69
CA ASP A 442 5.56 -23.67 -3.25
C ASP A 442 6.62 -23.83 -2.14
N ILE A 443 6.67 -22.90 -1.18
CA ILE A 443 7.57 -23.02 -0.02
C ILE A 443 7.22 -24.25 0.82
N VAL A 444 5.94 -24.47 1.12
CA VAL A 444 5.50 -25.64 1.89
C VAL A 444 5.76 -26.94 1.13
N ALA A 445 5.54 -26.97 -0.19
CA ALA A 445 5.86 -28.11 -1.04
C ALA A 445 7.37 -28.40 -1.11
N SER A 446 8.22 -27.41 -0.86
CA SER A 446 9.67 -27.58 -0.79
C SER A 446 10.19 -28.13 0.56
N LEU A 447 9.30 -28.42 1.52
CA LEU A 447 9.65 -29.09 2.79
C LEU A 447 9.96 -30.58 2.58
N GLY A 448 11.16 -30.83 2.06
CA GLY A 448 11.69 -32.17 1.84
C GLY A 448 12.18 -32.87 3.12
N PRO A 449 12.54 -34.16 3.02
CA PRO A 449 13.00 -34.99 4.15
C PRO A 449 14.27 -34.48 4.85
N ASP A 450 15.08 -33.67 4.16
CA ASP A 450 16.33 -33.12 4.72
C ASP A 450 16.12 -31.89 5.62
N VAL A 451 14.90 -31.35 5.68
CA VAL A 451 14.60 -30.14 6.44
C VAL A 451 14.40 -30.49 7.93
N ARG A 452 15.46 -30.30 8.73
CA ARG A 452 15.43 -30.57 10.17
C ARG A 452 14.55 -29.60 10.98
N ASN A 453 14.40 -28.36 10.53
CA ASN A 453 13.60 -27.33 11.20
C ASN A 453 12.78 -26.57 10.15
N PRO A 454 11.50 -26.97 9.93
CA PRO A 454 10.65 -26.37 8.91
C PRO A 454 10.38 -24.88 9.14
N SER A 455 10.12 -24.44 10.39
CA SER A 455 9.87 -23.03 10.70
C SER A 455 11.03 -22.11 10.29
N ALA A 456 12.26 -22.54 10.57
CA ALA A 456 13.46 -21.80 10.20
C ALA A 456 13.67 -21.78 8.67
N PHE A 457 13.39 -22.91 7.99
CA PHE A 457 13.46 -23.02 6.54
C PHE A 457 12.47 -22.07 5.86
N VAL A 458 11.19 -22.09 6.29
CA VAL A 458 10.13 -21.20 5.81
C VAL A 458 10.53 -19.74 5.98
N THR A 459 10.99 -19.36 7.17
CA THR A 459 11.39 -17.98 7.45
C THR A 459 12.55 -17.54 6.56
N ARG A 460 13.53 -18.41 6.32
CA ARG A 460 14.65 -18.15 5.40
C ARG A 460 14.15 -17.97 3.96
N LYS A 461 13.29 -18.87 3.45
CA LYS A 461 12.73 -18.78 2.10
C LYS A 461 11.89 -17.53 1.88
N MET A 462 11.06 -17.18 2.86
CA MET A 462 10.29 -15.93 2.84
C MET A 462 11.19 -14.69 2.83
N LYS A 463 12.31 -14.74 3.56
CA LYS A 463 13.32 -13.68 3.51
C LYS A 463 13.97 -13.62 2.13
N GLU A 464 14.36 -14.75 1.55
CA GLU A 464 14.94 -14.83 0.20
C GLU A 464 14.03 -14.22 -0.88
N LEU A 465 12.71 -14.48 -0.83
CA LEU A 465 11.74 -13.86 -1.73
C LEU A 465 11.66 -12.34 -1.55
N ARG A 466 11.60 -11.85 -0.30
CA ARG A 466 11.52 -10.40 -0.03
C ARG A 466 12.76 -9.62 -0.45
N TYR A 467 13.94 -10.24 -0.35
CA TYR A 467 15.20 -9.60 -0.69
C TYR A 467 15.65 -9.89 -2.15
N GLY A 468 14.78 -10.47 -2.97
CA GLY A 468 14.98 -10.58 -4.42
C GLY A 468 16.21 -11.41 -4.81
N GLY A 469 16.40 -12.57 -4.19
CA GLY A 469 17.44 -13.53 -4.59
C GLY A 469 18.88 -13.11 -4.28
N GLN A 470 19.11 -12.05 -3.50
CA GLN A 470 20.45 -11.71 -3.01
C GLN A 470 20.74 -12.44 -1.68
N GLN A 471 21.14 -13.71 -1.73
CA GLN A 471 21.89 -14.30 -0.62
C GLN A 471 23.39 -13.96 -0.75
N PRO A 472 24.12 -13.83 0.38
CA PRO A 472 25.56 -14.06 0.41
C PRO A 472 25.79 -15.57 0.16
N GLU A 473 26.37 -15.87 -0.99
CA GLU A 473 26.74 -17.20 -1.48
C GLU A 473 27.49 -18.03 -0.43
N HIS A 474 26.78 -18.87 0.31
CA HIS A 474 27.30 -20.06 1.00
C HIS A 474 26.34 -21.21 0.71
N GLY A 475 26.39 -21.73 -0.52
CA GLY A 475 25.63 -22.93 -0.87
C GLY A 475 25.30 -23.06 -2.36
N LYS A 476 26.31 -23.47 -3.16
CA LYS A 476 26.22 -24.29 -4.38
C LYS A 476 24.96 -24.09 -5.24
N SER A 477 24.96 -23.06 -6.11
CA SER A 477 24.10 -23.03 -7.30
C SER A 477 24.88 -23.51 -8.54
N LEU A 478 24.37 -24.55 -9.19
CA LEU A 478 24.89 -25.20 -10.39
C LEU A 478 24.64 -24.39 -11.69
N ALA A 479 24.96 -23.09 -11.72
CA ALA A 479 24.65 -22.28 -12.92
C ALA A 479 25.54 -21.05 -13.14
N SER A 480 26.84 -21.27 -13.38
CA SER A 480 27.56 -20.73 -14.55
C SER A 480 28.96 -21.33 -14.53
N LEU A 481 29.17 -22.45 -15.22
CA LEU A 481 30.51 -22.99 -15.41
C LEU A 481 31.28 -21.97 -16.26
N GLN A 482 32.19 -21.22 -15.63
CA GLN A 482 33.14 -20.41 -16.37
C GLN A 482 34.22 -21.35 -16.88
N THR A 483 34.41 -21.37 -18.19
CA THR A 483 35.46 -22.15 -18.85
C THR A 483 36.71 -21.28 -18.93
N LEU A 484 37.78 -21.72 -18.26
CA LEU A 484 39.10 -21.10 -18.33
C LEU A 484 39.97 -21.87 -19.32
N VAL A 485 40.45 -21.22 -20.38
CA VAL A 485 41.41 -21.83 -21.30
C VAL A 485 42.82 -21.50 -20.82
N VAL A 486 43.57 -22.51 -20.40
CA VAL A 486 44.97 -22.41 -19.96
C VAL A 486 45.85 -23.11 -20.97
N HIS A 487 46.92 -22.47 -21.42
CA HIS A 487 47.88 -23.08 -22.34
C HIS A 487 49.03 -23.71 -21.55
N HIS A 488 49.19 -25.03 -21.63
CA HIS A 488 50.30 -25.76 -21.02
C HIS A 488 51.10 -26.49 -22.09
N ASN A 489 52.41 -26.26 -22.15
CA ASN A 489 53.30 -26.78 -23.20
C ASN A 489 52.82 -26.48 -24.64
N GLY A 490 52.22 -25.31 -24.85
CA GLY A 490 51.71 -24.87 -26.15
C GLY A 490 50.36 -25.47 -26.57
N VAL A 491 49.75 -26.35 -25.77
CA VAL A 491 48.43 -26.93 -26.05
C VAL A 491 47.36 -26.23 -25.19
N PRO A 492 46.27 -25.69 -25.78
CA PRO A 492 45.17 -25.12 -25.01
C PRO A 492 44.41 -26.23 -24.27
N MET A 493 44.20 -26.02 -22.98
CA MET A 493 43.44 -26.90 -22.10
C MET A 493 42.30 -26.09 -21.47
N THR A 494 41.07 -26.56 -21.65
CA THR A 494 39.89 -25.93 -21.04
C THR A 494 39.63 -26.54 -19.66
N LEU A 495 39.43 -25.69 -18.67
CA LEU A 495 39.12 -26.05 -17.30
C LEU A 495 37.75 -25.48 -16.92
N ASP A 496 36.88 -26.36 -16.48
CA ASP A 496 35.62 -26.00 -15.84
C ASP A 496 35.90 -25.72 -14.36
N TRP A 497 35.66 -24.49 -13.92
CA TRP A 497 35.95 -24.07 -12.55
C TRP A 497 34.82 -23.22 -11.96
N PHE A 498 34.68 -23.30 -10.64
CA PHE A 498 33.75 -22.49 -9.87
C PHE A 498 34.42 -21.70 -8.74
N SER A 499 35.69 -21.96 -8.45
CA SER A 499 36.50 -21.16 -7.51
C SER A 499 38.00 -21.24 -7.85
N ALA A 500 38.74 -20.19 -7.52
CA ALA A 500 40.17 -20.10 -7.81
C ALA A 500 40.95 -21.27 -7.19
N GLU A 501 40.61 -21.68 -5.97
CA GLU A 501 41.21 -22.82 -5.28
C GLU A 501 40.97 -24.15 -6.02
N GLN A 502 39.77 -24.34 -6.59
CA GLN A 502 39.47 -25.52 -7.39
C GLN A 502 40.23 -25.52 -8.72
N ALA A 503 40.33 -24.37 -9.38
CA ALA A 503 41.13 -24.23 -10.59
C ALA A 503 42.61 -24.53 -10.31
N ILE A 504 43.16 -24.02 -9.21
CA ILE A 504 44.53 -24.29 -8.76
C ILE A 504 44.71 -25.77 -8.45
N GLY A 505 43.77 -26.42 -7.74
CA GLY A 505 43.83 -27.86 -7.48
C GLY A 505 43.74 -28.72 -8.74
N GLN A 506 42.95 -28.32 -9.73
CA GLN A 506 42.89 -28.99 -11.04
C GLN A 506 44.17 -28.81 -11.85
N LEU A 507 44.80 -27.63 -11.76
CA LEU A 507 46.08 -27.37 -12.41
C LEU A 507 47.24 -28.15 -11.75
N ALA A 508 47.29 -28.19 -10.42
CA ALA A 508 48.29 -28.96 -9.68
C ALA A 508 48.16 -30.47 -9.92
N SER A 509 46.94 -31.02 -9.84
CA SER A 509 46.70 -32.45 -10.11
C SER A 509 47.00 -32.87 -11.55
N ARG A 510 47.02 -31.94 -12.51
CA ARG A 510 47.42 -32.17 -13.90
C ARG A 510 48.90 -31.89 -14.16
N GLY A 511 49.68 -31.58 -13.12
CA GLY A 511 51.11 -31.28 -13.21
C GLY A 511 51.42 -29.97 -13.94
N VAL A 512 50.46 -29.04 -13.98
CA VAL A 512 50.65 -27.70 -14.58
C VAL A 512 51.27 -26.73 -13.57
N LEU A 513 51.07 -26.97 -12.28
CA LEU A 513 51.68 -26.22 -11.18
C LEU A 513 52.51 -27.21 -10.34
N ASP A 514 53.76 -26.85 -10.06
CA ASP A 514 54.60 -27.58 -9.09
C ASP A 514 54.04 -27.36 -7.68
N GLU A 515 53.96 -28.41 -6.86
CA GLU A 515 53.34 -28.41 -5.51
C GLU A 515 54.01 -27.48 -4.46
N GLY A 516 54.92 -26.61 -4.88
CA GLY A 516 55.65 -25.66 -4.03
C GLY A 516 55.52 -24.18 -4.42
N SER A 517 54.57 -23.80 -5.28
CA SER A 517 54.40 -22.42 -5.78
C SER A 517 53.25 -21.65 -5.14
#